data_AF-A0A417V0T2-F1
#
_entry.id   AF-A0A417V0T2-F1
#
_cell.length_a   1.000
_cell.length_b   1.000
_cell.length_c   1.000
_cell.angle_alpha   90.00
_cell.angle_beta   90.00
_cell.angle_gamma   90.00
#
_symmetry.space_group_name_H-M   'P 1'
#
loop_
_entity.id
_entity.type
_entity.pdbx_description
1 polymer ?
#
loop_
_entity_poly.entity_id
_entity_poly.type
_entity_poly.pdbx_seq_one_letter_code
_entity_poly.pdbx_strand_id
1 'polypeptide(L)'
;MVKRVFGKVDGIEVNYDHSKGDWWNVPVPLDIDGEYVIEVIAEDEAGNQSFITRLLYTVKGENICVHQLPLSGYLFEKVERKICFNRMYPKCKEVQR
;
A
#
# COMPACT_ATOMS: atom_id res chain seq x y z
N MET A 1 4.40 -5.56 27.90
CA MET A 1 4.49 -6.00 26.49
C MET A 1 3.46 -5.20 25.71
N VAL A 2 3.78 -4.76 24.49
CA VAL A 2 2.83 -4.02 23.65
C VAL A 2 1.77 -4.99 23.15
N LYS A 3 0.51 -4.71 23.45
CA LYS A 3 -0.64 -5.50 23.04
C LYS A 3 -1.15 -5.07 21.68
N ARG A 4 -1.24 -3.76 21.44
CA ARG A 4 -1.66 -3.19 20.16
C ARG A 4 -1.00 -1.84 19.90
N VAL A 5 -0.85 -1.52 18.63
CA VAL A 5 -0.50 -0.18 18.15
C VAL A 5 -1.64 0.32 17.27
N PHE A 6 -2.04 1.55 17.51
CA PHE A 6 -3.10 2.23 16.76
C PHE A 6 -2.78 3.72 16.69
N GLY A 7 -3.56 4.46 15.93
CA GLY A 7 -3.26 5.86 15.71
C GLY A 7 -4.24 6.53 14.77
N LYS A 8 -3.79 7.64 14.18
CA LYS A 8 -4.58 8.37 13.18
C LYS A 8 -3.77 8.57 11.92
N VAL A 9 -4.42 8.44 10.77
CA VAL A 9 -3.91 8.84 9.46
C VAL A 9 -4.87 9.90 8.94
N ASP A 10 -4.40 11.13 8.80
CA ASP A 10 -5.21 12.31 8.44
C ASP A 10 -6.46 12.49 9.31
N GLY A 11 -6.30 12.21 10.60
CA GLY A 11 -7.38 12.30 11.58
C GLY A 11 -8.33 11.09 11.63
N ILE A 12 -8.21 10.15 10.69
CA ILE A 12 -8.99 8.90 10.68
C ILE A 12 -8.28 7.88 11.56
N GLU A 13 -9.01 7.26 12.50
CA GLU A 13 -8.44 6.24 13.39
C GLU A 13 -8.13 4.93 12.65
N VAL A 14 -6.93 4.40 12.88
CA VAL A 14 -6.40 3.23 12.18
C VAL A 14 -5.72 2.30 13.18
N ASN A 15 -6.02 1.00 13.09
CA ASN A 15 -5.29 -0.05 13.80
C ASN A 15 -4.10 -0.52 12.98
N TYR A 16 -2.95 -0.73 13.63
CA TYR A 16 -1.74 -1.14 12.94
C TYR A 16 -1.60 -2.65 13.04
N ASP A 17 -1.20 -3.28 11.94
CA ASP A 17 -1.02 -4.73 11.88
C ASP A 17 0.35 -5.09 12.43
N HIS A 18 0.40 -5.94 13.46
CA HIS A 18 1.66 -6.48 13.94
C HIS A 18 2.31 -7.33 12.85
N SER A 19 3.60 -7.10 12.60
CA SER A 19 4.36 -7.87 11.62
C SER A 19 5.30 -8.86 12.30
N LYS A 20 6.50 -8.42 12.67
CA LYS A 20 7.54 -9.25 13.31
C LYS A 20 8.30 -8.43 14.33
N GLY A 21 8.64 -9.00 15.48
CA GLY A 21 9.34 -8.25 16.54
C GLY A 21 8.60 -6.96 16.88
N ASP A 22 9.29 -5.82 16.80
CA ASP A 22 8.72 -4.49 17.06
C ASP A 22 8.20 -3.78 15.79
N TRP A 23 8.02 -4.49 14.68
CA TRP A 23 7.55 -3.93 13.41
C TRP A 23 6.01 -3.97 13.31
N TRP A 24 5.44 -2.84 12.92
CA TRP A 24 4.00 -2.64 12.72
C TRP A 24 3.74 -2.03 11.35
N ASN A 25 2.70 -2.48 10.67
CA ASN A 25 2.28 -1.96 9.37
C ASN A 25 1.09 -1.01 9.54
N VAL A 26 1.16 0.14 8.87
CA VAL A 26 0.11 1.16 8.89
C VAL A 26 -0.60 1.15 7.54
N PRO A 27 -1.91 0.83 7.47
CA PRO A 27 -2.65 1.01 6.24
C PRO A 27 -2.87 2.51 6.02
N VAL A 28 -2.26 3.04 4.95
CA VAL A 28 -2.47 4.41 4.48
C VAL A 28 -3.27 4.37 3.17
N PRO A 29 -4.20 5.32 2.96
CA PRO A 29 -4.86 5.48 1.67
C PRO A 29 -3.84 5.61 0.54
N LEU A 30 -4.15 5.07 -0.64
CA LEU A 30 -3.28 5.20 -1.81
C LEU A 30 -3.72 6.42 -2.63
N ASP A 31 -3.29 7.61 -2.22
CA ASP A 31 -3.33 8.79 -3.09
C ASP A 31 -2.07 8.89 -3.96
N ILE A 32 -2.26 9.28 -5.22
CA ILE A 32 -1.21 9.35 -6.27
C ILE A 32 -0.10 10.35 -5.89
N ASP A 33 -0.48 11.44 -5.22
CA ASP A 33 0.40 12.42 -4.59
C ASP A 33 -0.24 12.79 -3.24
N GLY A 34 0.23 12.19 -2.15
CA GLY A 34 -0.40 12.29 -0.84
C GLY A 34 0.58 12.71 0.26
N GLU A 35 0.16 13.64 1.11
CA GLU A 35 0.82 13.99 2.37
C GLU A 35 -0.07 13.53 3.51
N TYR A 36 0.43 12.60 4.33
CA TYR A 36 -0.32 11.97 5.41
C TYR A 36 0.28 12.32 6.76
N VAL A 37 -0.54 12.81 7.68
CA VAL A 37 -0.14 13.00 9.07
C VAL A 37 -0.51 11.74 9.85
N ILE A 38 0.53 11.03 10.33
CA ILE A 38 0.41 9.74 11.01
C ILE A 38 0.70 9.92 12.50
N GLU A 39 -0.22 9.56 13.37
CA GLU A 39 -0.04 9.51 14.83
C GLU A 39 0.16 8.06 15.27
N VAL A 40 1.05 7.79 16.23
CA VAL A 40 1.33 6.44 16.71
C VAL A 40 1.14 6.36 18.21
N ILE A 41 0.30 5.44 18.66
CA ILE A 41 -0.03 5.19 20.07
C ILE A 41 0.14 3.70 20.33
N ALA A 42 0.83 3.35 21.42
CA ALA A 42 0.99 1.97 21.86
C ALA A 42 0.17 1.73 23.12
N GLU A 43 -0.48 0.58 23.20
CA GLU A 43 -1.18 0.10 24.38
C GLU A 43 -0.54 -1.19 24.89
N ASP A 44 -0.33 -1.29 26.21
CA ASP A 44 0.16 -2.50 26.87
C ASP A 44 -0.98 -3.44 27.32
N GLU A 45 -0.62 -4.61 27.85
CA GLU A 45 -1.59 -5.60 28.35
C GLU A 45 -2.47 -5.11 29.52
N ALA A 46 -1.99 -4.10 30.27
CA ALA A 46 -2.75 -3.49 31.36
C ALA A 46 -3.69 -2.36 30.86
N GLY A 47 -3.67 -2.06 29.56
CA GLY A 47 -4.46 -0.99 28.96
C GLY A 47 -3.83 0.40 29.09
N ASN A 48 -2.58 0.50 29.53
CA ASN A 48 -1.88 1.79 29.56
C ASN A 48 -1.51 2.18 28.13
N GLN A 49 -1.83 3.43 27.78
CA GLN A 49 -1.54 3.99 26.47
C GLN A 49 -0.42 5.02 26.56
N SER A 50 0.48 5.00 25.59
CA SER A 50 1.53 6.00 25.45
C SER A 50 1.56 6.54 24.03
N PHE A 51 1.59 7.86 23.91
CA PHE A 51 1.83 8.54 22.65
C PHE A 51 3.30 8.38 22.26
N ILE A 52 3.54 7.78 21.09
CA ILE A 52 4.88 7.48 20.62
C ILE A 52 5.41 8.66 19.79
N THR A 53 4.73 9.00 18.69
CA THR A 53 5.19 10.04 17.77
C THR A 53 4.09 10.48 16.79
N ARG A 54 4.35 11.60 16.09
CA ARG A 54 3.61 12.05 14.92
C ARG A 54 4.56 12.23 13.74
N LEU A 55 4.25 11.60 12.61
CA LEU A 55 5.05 11.63 11.40
C LEU A 55 4.29 12.35 10.28
N LEU A 56 5.03 13.02 9.39
CA LEU A 56 4.54 13.44 8.10
C LEU A 56 5.09 12.47 7.05
N TYR A 57 4.21 11.74 6.37
CA TYR A 57 4.56 10.79 5.34
C TYR A 57 4.12 11.32 3.97
N THR A 58 5.06 11.48 3.04
CA THR A 58 4.76 12.04 1.72
C THR A 58 5.05 11.01 0.64
N VAL A 59 4.04 10.73 -0.20
CA VAL A 59 4.16 9.95 -1.43
C VAL A 59 4.08 10.92 -2.60
N LYS A 60 5.16 11.01 -3.38
CA LYS A 60 5.16 11.74 -4.67
C LYS A 60 5.18 10.73 -5.79
N GLY A 61 4.09 10.65 -6.54
CA GLY A 61 3.94 9.78 -7.70
C GLY A 61 5.00 10.02 -8.76
N GLU A 62 5.51 11.25 -8.85
CA GLU A 62 6.63 11.63 -9.75
C GLU A 62 7.91 10.82 -9.52
N ASN A 63 8.12 10.26 -8.32
CA ASN A 63 9.30 9.48 -7.97
C ASN A 63 9.05 7.95 -8.00
N ILE A 64 7.85 7.52 -8.35
CA ILE A 64 7.51 6.09 -8.44
C ILE A 64 7.97 5.55 -9.80
N CYS A 65 9.06 4.79 -9.80
CA CYS A 65 9.52 4.05 -10.97
C CYS A 65 8.86 2.67 -11.02
N VAL A 66 8.08 2.41 -12.07
CA VAL A 66 7.51 1.08 -12.34
C VAL A 66 8.37 0.37 -13.38
N HIS A 67 8.89 -0.80 -13.03
CA HIS A 67 9.62 -1.66 -13.96
C HIS A 67 8.68 -2.68 -14.61
N GLN A 68 8.61 -2.68 -15.93
CA GLN A 68 7.88 -3.70 -16.70
C GLN A 68 8.70 -4.99 -16.74
N LEU A 69 8.14 -6.07 -16.21
CA LEU A 69 8.66 -7.42 -16.43
C LEU A 69 8.01 -8.00 -17.69
N PRO A 70 8.78 -8.40 -18.72
CA PRO A 70 8.23 -9.00 -19.94
C PRO A 70 7.73 -10.42 -19.64
N LEU A 71 6.49 -10.53 -19.18
CA LEU A 71 5.80 -11.81 -19.00
C LEU A 71 5.11 -12.20 -20.32
N SER A 72 5.42 -13.39 -20.83
CA SER A 72 4.75 -13.93 -22.02
C SER A 72 3.23 -14.00 -21.81
N GLY A 73 2.46 -13.48 -22.77
CA GLY A 73 0.99 -13.47 -22.71
C GLY A 73 0.34 -12.23 -22.08
N TYR A 74 1.14 -11.23 -21.67
CA TYR A 74 0.64 -9.94 -21.17
C TYR A 74 1.06 -8.80 -22.09
N LEU A 75 0.13 -7.92 -22.42
CA LEU A 75 0.41 -6.65 -23.08
C LEU A 75 0.33 -5.53 -22.03
N PHE A 76 1.37 -4.71 -21.98
CA PHE A 76 1.43 -3.55 -21.11
C PHE A 76 1.24 -2.30 -21.99
N GLU A 77 0.18 -1.56 -21.72
CA GLU A 77 -0.09 -0.30 -22.41
C GLU A 77 -0.12 0.82 -21.38
N LYS A 78 0.70 1.86 -21.60
CA LYS A 78 0.59 3.11 -20.87
C LYS A 78 -0.49 3.95 -21.53
N VAL A 79 -1.61 4.12 -20.85
CA VAL A 79 -2.71 4.97 -21.31
C VAL A 79 -2.77 6.18 -20.37
N GLU A 80 -2.34 7.34 -20.86
CA GLU A 80 -2.22 8.58 -20.08
C GLU A 80 -1.33 8.43 -18.82
N ARG A 81 -1.91 8.66 -17.62
CA ARG A 81 -1.31 8.49 -16.28
C ARG A 81 -1.68 7.14 -15.63
N LYS A 82 -2.27 6.20 -16.38
CA LYS A 82 -2.66 4.89 -15.88
C LYS A 82 -1.84 3.81 -16.56
N ILE A 83 -1.47 2.78 -15.79
CA ILE A 83 -0.85 1.56 -16.31
C ILE A 83 -1.98 0.53 -16.45
N CYS A 84 -2.25 0.10 -17.68
CA CYS A 84 -3.28 -0.89 -17.96
C CYS A 84 -2.66 -2.27 -18.20
N PHE A 85 -3.27 -3.31 -17.63
CA PHE A 85 -2.82 -4.70 -17.74
C PHE A 85 -3.84 -5.51 -18.54
N ASN A 86 -3.49 -5.87 -19.77
CA ASN A 86 -4.34 -6.69 -20.62
C ASN A 86 -3.74 -8.09 -20.78
N ARG A 87 -4.42 -9.12 -20.24
CA ARG A 87 -4.05 -10.52 -20.47
C ARG A 87 -4.51 -10.93 -21.86
N MET A 88 -3.58 -11.32 -22.72
CA MET A 88 -3.91 -11.83 -24.05
C MET A 88 -4.38 -13.28 -23.95
N TYR A 89 -5.64 -13.52 -24.31
CA TYR A 89 -6.13 -14.88 -24.54
C TYR A 89 -5.86 -15.24 -26.01
N PRO A 90 -5.04 -16.25 -26.31
CA PRO A 90 -4.86 -16.69 -27.68
C PRO A 90 -6.21 -17.17 -28.22
N LYS A 91 -6.69 -16.55 -29.29
CA LYS A 91 -7.84 -17.08 -30.04
C LYS A 91 -7.34 -18.27 -30.85
N CYS A 92 -7.67 -19.49 -30.43
CA CYS A 92 -7.53 -20.66 -31.28
C CYS A 92 -8.38 -20.45 -32.53
N LYS A 93 -7.75 -20.31 -33.70
CA LYS A 93 -8.44 -20.50 -34.98
C LYS A 93 -8.57 -22.00 -35.18
N GLU A 94 -9.79 -22.51 -35.20
CA GLU A 94 -10.04 -23.87 -35.67
C GLU A 94 -9.52 -23.98 -37.10
N VAL A 95 -8.53 -24.85 -37.30
CA VAL A 95 -8.03 -25.20 -38.63
C VAL A 95 -9.10 -26.09 -39.26
N GLN A 96 -9.86 -25.56 -40.21
CA GLN A 96 -10.76 -26.39 -41.04
C GLN A 96 -9.89 -27.41 -41.80
N ARG A 97 -10.23 -28.68 -41.61
CA ARG A 97 -9.51 -29.85 -42.15
C ARG A 97 -9.79 -30.07 -43.62
#